data_AF-A0A9P0P0P3-F1
#
_entry.id   AF-A0A9P0P0P3-F1
#
_cell.length_a   1.000
_cell.length_b   1.000
_cell.length_c   1.000
_cell.angle_alpha   90.00
_cell.angle_beta   90.00
_cell.angle_gamma   90.00
#
_symmetry.space_group_name_H-M   'P 1'
#
loop_
_entity.id
_entity.type
_entity.pdbx_description
1 polymer ?
#
loop_
_entity_poly.entity_id
_entity_poly.type
_entity_poly.pdbx_seq_one_letter_code
_entity_poly.pdbx_strand_id
1 'polypeptide(L)'
;MDSDRDFAAVETSIRKHQSIYTIDQYISIMAEARKKTPFNITRMADKFVDIKELPRKLGLVDRKKTNEKFSFRVVRWIQIEEFGITKYRYSFDETENWTIVDIRKQRNLDKRGQNEPLLVNVDRSRPIGANKFDNIQEQIPFIPENFKGFYENLRRGDD
;
A
#
# COMPACT_ATOMS: atom_id res chain seq x y z
N MET A 1 -4.19 0.32 -22.72
CA MET A 1 -5.21 0.91 -21.83
C MET A 1 -6.31 -0.11 -21.58
N ASP A 2 -5.99 -1.23 -20.93
CA ASP A 2 -7.00 -2.25 -20.62
C ASP A 2 -7.65 -2.02 -19.24
N SER A 3 -6.95 -1.29 -18.35
CA SER A 3 -7.46 -0.84 -17.05
C SER A 3 -8.78 -0.09 -17.17
N ASP A 4 -8.85 0.89 -18.07
CA ASP A 4 -9.99 1.80 -18.15
C ASP A 4 -11.25 1.09 -18.66
N ARG A 5 -11.09 0.10 -19.54
CA ARG A 5 -12.18 -0.74 -20.03
C ARG A 5 -12.71 -1.69 -18.96
N ASP A 6 -11.84 -2.16 -18.08
CA ASP A 6 -12.22 -3.04 -16.96
C ASP A 6 -12.98 -2.23 -15.90
N PHE A 7 -12.47 -1.05 -15.53
CA PHE A 7 -13.16 -0.12 -14.63
C PHE A 7 -14.50 0.33 -15.19
N ALA A 8 -14.60 0.64 -16.48
CA ALA A 8 -15.87 1.05 -17.10
C ALA A 8 -16.95 -0.04 -16.99
N ALA A 9 -16.59 -1.32 -17.14
CA ALA A 9 -17.53 -2.43 -17.02
C ALA A 9 -18.04 -2.60 -15.58
N VAL A 10 -17.13 -2.47 -14.61
CA VAL A 10 -17.44 -2.50 -13.18
C VAL A 10 -18.33 -1.32 -12.79
N GLU A 11 -17.96 -0.10 -13.19
CA GLU A 11 -18.72 1.12 -12.88
C GLU A 11 -20.13 1.10 -13.47
N THR A 12 -20.27 0.65 -14.72
CA THR A 12 -21.58 0.46 -15.36
C THR A 12 -22.47 -0.51 -14.57
N SER A 13 -21.87 -1.54 -13.96
CA SER A 13 -22.59 -2.53 -13.16
C SER A 13 -22.95 -1.97 -11.78
N ILE A 14 -22.03 -1.24 -11.15
CA ILE A 14 -22.27 -0.53 -9.88
C ILE A 14 -23.43 0.46 -10.02
N ARG A 15 -23.49 1.25 -11.09
CA ARG A 15 -24.55 2.24 -11.32
C ARG A 15 -25.96 1.63 -11.43
N LYS A 16 -26.07 0.33 -11.72
CA LYS A 16 -27.36 -0.39 -11.75
C LYS A 16 -27.83 -0.79 -10.35
N HIS A 17 -26.95 -0.76 -9.36
CA HIS A 17 -27.27 -1.05 -7.98
C HIS A 17 -27.56 0.26 -7.24
N GLN A 18 -28.68 0.32 -6.53
CA GLN A 18 -29.10 1.55 -5.85
C GLN A 18 -28.22 1.87 -4.63
N SER A 19 -27.73 0.86 -3.92
CA SER A 19 -26.90 1.05 -2.73
C SER A 19 -25.98 -0.15 -2.49
N ILE A 20 -24.78 0.11 -1.97
CA ILE A 20 -23.77 -0.90 -1.64
C ILE A 20 -23.29 -0.60 -0.23
N TYR A 21 -23.50 -1.53 0.70
CA TYR A 21 -23.23 -1.34 2.13
C TYR A 21 -22.10 -2.23 2.65
N THR A 22 -21.62 -3.18 1.85
CA THR A 22 -20.56 -4.09 2.26
C THR A 22 -19.56 -4.32 1.14
N ILE A 23 -18.33 -4.67 1.53
CA ILE A 23 -17.28 -5.04 0.58
C ILE A 23 -17.67 -6.30 -0.19
N ASP A 24 -18.33 -7.26 0.45
CA ASP A 24 -18.71 -8.52 -0.19
C ASP A 24 -19.77 -8.28 -1.28
N GLN A 25 -20.72 -7.37 -1.06
CA GLN A 25 -21.64 -6.92 -2.12
C GLN A 25 -20.89 -6.30 -3.30
N TYR A 26 -19.91 -5.43 -3.02
CA TYR A 26 -19.10 -4.81 -4.06
C TYR A 26 -18.31 -5.86 -4.86
N ILE A 27 -17.73 -6.86 -4.19
CA ILE A 27 -17.02 -7.98 -4.83
C ILE A 27 -17.94 -8.79 -5.73
N SER A 28 -19.15 -9.11 -5.27
CA SER A 28 -20.14 -9.83 -6.10
C SER A 28 -20.52 -9.04 -7.35
N ILE A 29 -20.75 -7.72 -7.22
CA ILE A 29 -21.05 -6.85 -8.36
C ILE A 29 -19.88 -6.82 -9.36
N MET A 30 -18.65 -6.73 -8.87
CA MET A 30 -17.47 -6.82 -9.73
C MET A 30 -17.39 -8.17 -10.45
N ALA A 31 -17.69 -9.29 -9.77
CA ALA A 31 -17.64 -10.61 -10.38
C ALA A 31 -18.63 -10.74 -11.54
N GLU A 32 -19.81 -10.14 -11.40
CA GLU A 32 -20.89 -10.17 -12.38
C GLU A 32 -20.75 -9.13 -13.50
N ALA A 33 -19.83 -8.18 -13.37
CA ALA A 33 -19.67 -7.06 -14.31
C ALA A 33 -19.30 -7.50 -15.74
N ARG A 34 -18.70 -8.69 -15.90
CA ARG A 34 -18.42 -9.30 -17.21
C ARG A 34 -18.88 -10.76 -17.26
N LYS A 35 -19.86 -11.03 -18.14
CA LYS A 35 -20.41 -12.39 -18.32
C LYS A 35 -19.54 -13.31 -19.17
N LYS A 36 -18.90 -12.80 -20.22
CA LYS A 36 -18.11 -13.61 -21.16
C LYS A 36 -16.70 -13.89 -20.68
N THR A 37 -16.08 -12.90 -20.05
CA THR A 37 -14.72 -12.98 -19.49
C THR A 37 -14.75 -12.43 -18.06
N PRO A 38 -15.17 -13.26 -17.08
CA PRO A 38 -15.25 -12.83 -15.69
C PRO A 38 -13.91 -12.35 -15.15
N PHE A 39 -13.95 -11.36 -14.26
CA PHE A 39 -12.74 -10.87 -13.61
C PHE A 39 -12.20 -11.89 -12.60
N ASN A 40 -10.88 -12.01 -12.54
CA ASN A 40 -10.22 -12.73 -11.44
C ASN A 40 -10.08 -11.80 -10.24
N ILE A 41 -11.01 -11.88 -9.30
CA ILE A 41 -11.02 -11.01 -8.11
C ILE A 41 -10.28 -11.69 -6.97
N THR A 42 -9.23 -11.03 -6.48
CA THR A 42 -8.42 -11.52 -5.36
C THR A 42 -8.54 -10.58 -4.17
N ARG A 43 -9.10 -11.05 -3.05
CA ARG A 43 -9.11 -10.30 -1.78
C ARG A 43 -7.71 -10.30 -1.17
N MET A 44 -7.20 -9.12 -0.82
CA MET A 44 -5.84 -8.94 -0.28
C MET A 44 -5.76 -8.89 1.26
N ALA A 45 -6.84 -9.24 1.97
CA ALA A 45 -6.94 -9.05 3.42
C ALA A 45 -5.76 -9.64 4.22
N ASP A 46 -5.24 -10.80 3.82
CA ASP A 46 -4.13 -11.48 4.51
C ASP A 46 -2.76 -11.26 3.83
N LYS A 47 -2.70 -10.36 2.84
CA LYS A 47 -1.48 -10.07 2.06
C LYS A 47 -0.78 -8.79 2.50
N PHE A 48 -1.31 -8.10 3.51
CA PHE A 48 -0.68 -6.92 4.07
C PHE A 48 0.42 -7.32 5.06
N VAL A 49 1.63 -6.90 4.74
CA VAL A 49 2.83 -7.17 5.52
C VAL A 49 3.23 -5.91 6.29
N ASP A 50 3.63 -6.06 7.55
CA ASP A 50 4.32 -4.99 8.27
C ASP A 50 5.82 -4.98 7.94
N ILE A 51 6.27 -3.88 7.35
CA ILE A 51 7.68 -3.65 6.99
C ILE A 51 8.41 -2.71 7.95
N LYS A 52 7.78 -2.24 9.04
CA LYS A 52 8.37 -1.28 9.98
C LYS A 52 9.70 -1.74 10.57
N GLU A 53 9.79 -3.02 10.92
CA GLU A 53 10.98 -3.60 11.55
C GLU A 53 12.02 -4.08 10.53
N LEU A 54 11.65 -4.12 9.25
CA LEU A 54 12.51 -4.64 8.20
C LEU A 54 13.82 -3.85 8.04
N PRO A 55 13.84 -2.49 8.05
CA PRO A 55 15.09 -1.73 8.04
C PRO A 55 16.02 -2.09 9.21
N ARG A 56 15.48 -2.28 10.41
CA ARG A 56 16.27 -2.67 11.60
C ARG A 56 16.87 -4.06 11.43
N LYS A 57 16.05 -5.04 11.03
CA LYS A 57 16.50 -6.42 10.77
C LYS A 57 17.57 -6.49 9.69
N LEU A 58 17.38 -5.74 8.61
CA LEU A 58 18.34 -5.64 7.51
C LEU A 58 19.55 -4.76 7.86
N GLY A 59 19.55 -4.06 9.00
CA GLY A 59 20.67 -3.22 9.43
C GLY A 59 20.86 -1.99 8.52
N LEU A 60 19.75 -1.46 8.01
CA LEU A 60 19.71 -0.28 7.16
C LEU A 60 19.67 0.99 8.02
N VAL A 61 20.25 2.08 7.51
CA VAL A 61 20.26 3.40 8.14
C VAL A 61 19.65 4.45 7.22
N ASP A 62 18.89 5.38 7.82
CA ASP A 62 18.41 6.55 7.11
C ASP A 62 19.53 7.60 6.99
N ARG A 63 20.13 7.69 5.81
CA ARG A 63 21.21 8.63 5.51
C ARG A 63 20.76 10.09 5.42
N LYS A 64 19.45 10.38 5.41
CA LYS A 64 18.94 11.78 5.49
C LYS A 64 19.41 12.50 6.75
N LYS A 65 19.76 11.76 7.80
CA LYS A 65 20.20 12.29 9.11
C LYS A 65 21.72 12.33 9.30
N THR A 66 22.55 11.83 8.38
CA THR A 66 23.97 11.53 8.65
C THR A 66 25.03 12.12 7.70
N ASN A 67 24.67 13.14 6.88
CA ASN A 67 25.55 14.08 6.13
C ASN A 67 25.40 14.10 4.60
N GLU A 68 24.76 13.11 3.96
CA GLU A 68 24.38 13.20 2.54
C GLU A 68 22.86 13.08 2.40
N LYS A 69 22.21 14.22 2.10
CA LYS A 69 20.76 14.28 1.89
C LYS A 69 20.41 13.67 0.53
N PHE A 70 20.27 12.36 0.50
CA PHE A 70 19.69 11.66 -0.63
C PHE A 70 18.19 11.93 -0.72
N SER A 71 17.78 12.67 -1.75
CA SER A 71 16.37 13.00 -1.99
C SER A 71 15.83 12.23 -3.19
N PHE A 72 15.21 11.08 -2.93
CA PHE A 72 14.55 10.26 -3.95
C PHE A 72 13.62 11.03 -4.89
N ARG A 73 13.02 12.14 -4.43
CA ARG A 73 12.07 12.93 -5.22
C ARG A 73 12.71 13.67 -6.41
N VAL A 74 14.00 13.99 -6.32
CA VAL A 74 14.69 14.83 -7.32
C VAL A 74 15.59 13.98 -8.23
N VAL A 75 15.82 12.73 -7.86
CA VAL A 75 16.65 11.79 -8.62
C VAL A 75 16.00 11.47 -9.98
N ARG A 76 16.81 11.43 -11.03
CA ARG A 76 16.38 11.08 -12.40
C ARG A 76 16.78 9.67 -12.81
N TRP A 77 17.92 9.21 -12.31
CA TRP A 77 18.40 7.86 -12.53
C TRP A 77 18.75 7.19 -11.21
N ILE A 78 18.32 5.95 -11.05
CA ILE A 78 18.69 5.08 -9.94
C ILE A 78 19.21 3.78 -10.54
N GLN A 79 20.37 3.34 -10.09
CA GLN A 79 20.94 2.05 -10.41
C GLN A 79 21.28 1.32 -9.11
N ILE A 80 20.82 0.09 -8.99
CA ILE A 80 21.07 -0.78 -7.83
C ILE A 80 21.89 -1.96 -8.33
N GLU A 81 23.18 -1.95 -8.04
CA GLU A 81 24.10 -3.05 -8.39
C GLU A 81 24.28 -4.03 -7.23
N GLU A 82 24.26 -3.53 -6.00
CA GLU A 82 24.42 -4.31 -4.79
C GLU A 82 23.36 -3.92 -3.75
N PHE A 83 22.88 -4.89 -2.98
CA PHE A 83 21.95 -4.64 -1.88
C PHE A 83 22.53 -3.59 -0.91
N GLY A 84 21.75 -2.53 -0.68
CA GLY A 84 22.12 -1.44 0.23
C GLY A 84 23.11 -0.43 -0.36
N ILE A 85 23.58 -0.61 -1.60
CA ILE A 85 24.35 0.40 -2.34
C ILE A 85 23.51 0.89 -3.52
N THR A 86 23.19 2.17 -3.51
CA THR A 86 22.41 2.83 -4.57
C THR A 86 23.27 3.86 -5.27
N LYS A 87 23.40 3.74 -6.59
CA LYS A 87 23.97 4.79 -7.44
C LYS A 87 22.84 5.66 -7.96
N TYR A 88 23.01 6.97 -7.97
CA TYR A 88 22.01 7.88 -8.53
C TYR A 88 22.62 9.09 -9.25
N ARG A 89 21.81 9.72 -10.10
CA ARG A 89 22.09 10.99 -10.78
C ARG A 89 20.88 11.92 -10.71
N TYR A 90 21.13 13.23 -10.65
CA TYR A 90 20.08 14.25 -10.64
C TYR A 90 19.82 14.81 -12.05
N SER A 91 20.76 14.69 -12.98
CA SER A 91 20.58 15.08 -14.38
C SER A 91 20.15 13.89 -15.25
N PHE A 92 19.65 14.19 -16.46
CA PHE A 92 19.50 13.21 -17.53
C PHE A 92 20.75 13.06 -18.39
N ASP A 93 21.77 13.89 -18.15
CA ASP A 93 23.05 13.83 -18.85
C ASP A 93 23.78 12.52 -18.53
N GLU A 94 24.07 11.74 -19.56
CA GLU A 94 24.73 10.44 -19.43
C GLU A 94 26.20 10.57 -19.00
N THR A 95 26.80 11.76 -19.21
CA THR A 95 28.19 12.08 -18.89
C THR A 95 28.40 12.45 -17.41
N GLU A 96 27.32 12.72 -16.66
CA GLU A 96 27.39 13.03 -15.23
C GLU A 96 27.95 11.83 -14.44
N ASN A 97 28.84 12.07 -13.46
CA ASN A 97 29.31 11.00 -12.60
C ASN A 97 28.18 10.50 -11.68
N TRP A 98 28.16 9.18 -11.44
CA TRP A 98 27.22 8.60 -10.48
C TRP A 98 27.59 9.00 -9.04
N THR A 99 26.60 9.44 -8.27
CA THR A 99 26.76 9.56 -6.82
C THR A 99 26.37 8.24 -6.17
N ILE A 100 27.16 7.77 -5.20
CA ILE A 100 26.97 6.46 -4.56
C ILE A 100 26.56 6.65 -3.11
N VAL A 101 25.44 6.05 -2.71
CA VAL A 101 24.98 6.04 -1.32
C VAL A 101 24.92 4.62 -0.80
N ASP A 102 25.57 4.40 0.35
CA ASP A 102 25.52 3.14 1.09
C ASP A 102 24.60 3.29 2.32
N ILE A 103 23.45 2.62 2.28
CA ILE A 103 22.45 2.64 3.36
C ILE A 103 22.67 1.52 4.39
N ARG A 104 23.77 0.78 4.34
CA ARG A 104 24.10 -0.26 5.33
C ARG A 104 24.76 0.38 6.56
N LYS A 105 24.37 -0.07 7.76
CA LYS A 105 24.96 0.40 9.03
C LYS A 105 26.40 -0.05 9.23
N GLN A 106 26.76 -1.22 8.71
CA GLN A 106 28.10 -1.80 8.78
C GLN A 106 28.46 -2.43 7.42
N ARG A 107 29.67 -2.15 6.92
CA ARG A 107 30.15 -2.66 5.61
C ARG A 107 30.37 -4.17 5.58
N ASN A 108 30.47 -4.84 6.74
CA ASN A 108 30.82 -6.27 6.86
C ASN A 108 29.63 -7.18 7.24
N LEU A 109 28.39 -6.70 7.13
CA LEU A 109 27.23 -7.58 7.28
C LEU A 109 26.99 -8.27 5.94
N ASP A 110 27.58 -9.46 5.77
CA ASP A 110 27.21 -10.40 4.71
C ASP A 110 25.75 -10.84 4.92
N LYS A 111 24.82 -10.02 4.41
CA LYS A 111 23.37 -10.29 4.40
C LYS A 111 22.87 -10.71 3.03
N ARG A 112 23.76 -11.11 2.12
CA ARG A 112 23.37 -11.78 0.88
C ARG A 112 22.69 -13.10 1.27
N GLY A 113 21.38 -13.19 1.05
CA GLY A 113 20.61 -14.43 1.24
C GLY A 113 19.79 -14.55 2.53
N GLN A 114 19.70 -13.52 3.38
CA GLN A 114 18.76 -13.57 4.51
C GLN A 114 17.34 -13.28 4.00
N ASN A 115 16.56 -14.33 3.76
CA ASN A 115 15.12 -14.23 3.59
C ASN A 115 14.50 -13.86 4.94
N GLU A 116 14.37 -12.57 5.22
CA GLU A 116 13.66 -12.09 6.40
C GLU A 116 12.17 -12.38 6.25
N PRO A 117 11.55 -13.17 7.16
CA PRO A 117 10.13 -13.40 7.11
C PRO A 117 9.40 -12.08 7.33
N LEU A 118 8.61 -11.74 6.31
CA LEU A 118 7.66 -10.65 6.33
C LEU A 118 6.51 -11.01 7.28
N LEU A 119 6.38 -10.26 8.37
CA LEU A 119 5.32 -10.50 9.33
C LEU A 119 4.00 -10.01 8.75
N VAL A 120 3.03 -10.90 8.64
CA VAL A 120 1.64 -10.51 8.32
C VAL A 120 1.09 -9.77 9.52
N ASN A 121 0.53 -8.59 9.29
CA ASN A 121 -0.06 -7.83 10.39
C ASN A 121 -1.35 -8.52 10.85
N VAL A 122 -1.31 -9.12 12.04
CA VAL A 122 -2.46 -9.84 12.63
C VAL A 122 -3.46 -8.86 13.24
N ASP A 123 -3.03 -7.63 13.57
CA ASP A 123 -3.92 -6.57 14.04
C ASP A 123 -4.69 -5.96 12.85
N ARG A 124 -5.80 -6.62 12.53
CA ARG A 124 -6.71 -6.27 11.43
C ARG A 124 -7.52 -4.99 11.69
N SER A 125 -7.52 -4.47 12.92
CA SER A 125 -8.30 -3.29 13.29
C SER A 125 -7.37 -2.18 13.76
N ARG A 126 -7.07 -1.25 12.84
CA ARG A 126 -6.53 0.05 13.24
C ARG A 126 -7.70 0.97 13.57
N PRO A 127 -7.61 1.75 14.65
CA PRO A 127 -8.58 2.80 14.92
C PRO A 127 -8.70 3.73 13.71
N ILE A 128 -9.92 4.16 13.43
CA ILE A 128 -10.22 5.14 12.39
C ILE A 128 -10.04 6.52 13.02
N GLY A 129 -9.34 7.43 12.33
CA GLY A 129 -9.15 8.80 12.83
C GLY A 129 -10.49 9.49 13.12
N ALA A 130 -10.52 10.35 14.14
CA ALA A 130 -11.75 10.87 14.73
C ALA A 130 -12.72 11.46 13.69
N ASN A 131 -12.23 12.34 12.82
CA ASN A 131 -13.05 12.96 11.76
C ASN A 131 -13.74 11.95 10.83
N LYS A 132 -13.03 10.87 10.47
CA LYS A 132 -13.59 9.85 9.58
C LYS A 132 -14.57 8.95 10.35
N PHE A 133 -14.29 8.67 11.62
CA PHE A 133 -15.21 7.92 12.47
C PHE A 133 -16.53 8.67 12.63
N ASP A 134 -16.47 9.95 12.99
CA ASP A 134 -17.65 10.80 13.22
C ASP A 134 -18.50 10.90 11.94
N ASN A 135 -17.87 11.09 10.79
CA ASN A 135 -18.57 11.10 9.50
C ASN A 135 -19.23 9.76 9.13
N ILE A 136 -18.66 8.63 9.55
CA ILE A 136 -19.28 7.31 9.36
C ILE A 136 -20.48 7.16 10.31
N GLN A 137 -20.37 7.61 11.57
CA GLN A 137 -21.47 7.56 12.54
C GLN A 137 -22.68 8.37 12.05
N GLU A 138 -22.46 9.54 11.46
CA GLU A 138 -23.50 10.36 10.82
C GLU A 138 -24.25 9.61 9.70
N GLN A 139 -23.60 8.65 9.04
CA GLN A 139 -24.17 7.88 7.94
C GLN A 139 -24.93 6.63 8.39
N ILE A 140 -24.72 6.13 9.61
CA ILE A 140 -25.35 4.92 10.15
C ILE A 140 -26.89 4.93 10.02
N PRO A 141 -27.60 6.06 10.26
CA PRO A 141 -29.06 6.11 10.10
C PRO A 141 -29.55 5.76 8.69
N PHE A 142 -28.71 5.92 7.66
CA PHE A 142 -29.05 5.62 6.26
C PHE A 142 -28.66 4.20 5.83
N ILE A 143 -28.08 3.41 6.73
CA ILE A 143 -27.67 2.03 6.49
C ILE A 143 -28.76 1.08 7.02
N PRO A 144 -29.23 0.11 6.22
CA PRO A 144 -30.18 -0.90 6.71
C PRO A 144 -29.62 -1.70 7.89
N GLU A 145 -30.49 -2.07 8.83
CA GLU A 145 -30.13 -2.69 10.12
C GLU A 145 -29.21 -3.90 9.98
N ASN A 146 -29.47 -4.75 8.99
CA ASN A 146 -28.69 -5.97 8.72
C ASN A 146 -27.24 -5.70 8.29
N PHE A 147 -26.89 -4.46 7.93
CA PHE A 147 -25.53 -4.07 7.54
C PHE A 147 -24.80 -3.20 8.59
N LYS A 148 -25.50 -2.74 9.64
CA LYS A 148 -24.92 -1.83 10.63
C LYS A 148 -23.83 -2.45 11.49
N GLY A 149 -23.90 -3.76 11.74
CA GLY A 149 -22.99 -4.45 12.66
C GLY A 149 -21.50 -4.26 12.33
N PHE A 150 -21.12 -4.11 11.06
CA PHE A 150 -19.73 -3.77 10.72
C PHE A 150 -19.34 -2.36 11.20
N TYR A 151 -20.20 -1.38 10.94
CA TYR A 151 -19.94 0.05 11.20
C TYR A 151 -19.99 0.40 12.70
N GLU A 152 -20.84 -0.29 13.46
CA GLU A 152 -20.94 -0.12 14.91
C GLU A 152 -19.73 -0.67 15.66
N ASN A 153 -19.06 -1.69 15.10
CA ASN A 153 -17.86 -2.29 15.68
C ASN A 153 -16.56 -1.54 15.32
N LEU A 154 -16.65 -0.39 14.64
CA LEU A 154 -15.50 0.45 14.33
C LEU A 154 -14.94 1.09 15.61
N ARG A 155 -13.62 1.22 15.69
CA ARG A 155 -12.93 1.87 16.81
C ARG A 155 -12.50 3.28 16.42
N ARG A 156 -12.85 4.27 17.25
CA ARG A 156 -12.34 5.64 17.13
C ARG A 156 -10.89 5.67 17.60
N GLY A 157 -10.01 6.28 16.81
CA GLY A 157 -8.63 6.56 17.22
C GLY A 157 -8.54 7.87 17.98
N ASP A 158 -7.56 7.96 18.87
CA ASP A 158 -7.14 9.22 19.47
C ASP A 158 -6.36 10.04 18.42
N ASP A 159 -6.63 11.33 18.33
CA ASP A 159 -5.99 12.27 17.39
C ASP A 159 -4.49 12.49 17.68
#